data_AF-A0A5C0DNN0-F1
#
_entry.id   AF-A0A5C0DNN0-F1
#
_cell.length_a   1.000
_cell.length_b   1.000
_cell.length_c   1.000
_cell.angle_alpha   90.00
_cell.angle_beta   90.00
_cell.angle_gamma   90.00
#
_symmetry.space_group_name_H-M   'P 1'
#
loop_
_entity.id
_entity.type
_entity.pdbx_description
1 polymer ?
#
loop_
_entity_poly.entity_id
_entity_poly.type
_entity_poly.pdbx_seq_one_letter_code
_entity_poly.pdbx_strand_id
1 'polypeptide(L)'
;MKLHDYVPFYFSPRNPMLYVRREIQNQIVFLGVDPCLLFESTTIFSDGNAAALDTKFYRGVSLLDNLPWDIINAGYWNDIPDGKRIKCAEILVYPKIYINKILKIFCCLPSQVEQVRAIIDSLSIDVNIVVEINRNLYFF
;
A
#
# COMPACT_ATOMS: atom_id res chain seq x y z
N MET A 1 19.75 -8.21 4.32
CA MET A 1 18.56 -8.18 3.42
C MET A 1 18.62 -6.92 2.61
N LYS A 2 18.37 -7.02 1.30
CA LYS A 2 18.30 -5.85 0.41
C LYS A 2 16.85 -5.40 0.32
N LEU A 3 16.61 -4.13 0.00
CA LEU A 3 15.26 -3.59 -0.07
C LEU A 3 14.37 -4.34 -1.08
N HIS A 4 14.96 -4.85 -2.17
CA HIS A 4 14.24 -5.63 -3.19
C HIS A 4 13.76 -7.01 -2.73
N ASP A 5 14.15 -7.46 -1.54
CA ASP A 5 13.67 -8.72 -0.98
C ASP A 5 12.31 -8.57 -0.27
N TYR A 6 11.82 -7.33 -0.12
CA TYR A 6 10.56 -7.02 0.57
C TYR A 6 9.43 -6.75 -0.42
N VAL A 7 8.20 -7.05 0.00
CA VAL A 7 6.96 -6.62 -0.68
C VAL A 7 6.49 -5.31 -0.03
N PRO A 8 6.51 -4.17 -0.76
CA PRO A 8 6.11 -2.89 -0.23
C PRO A 8 4.59 -2.67 -0.30
N PHE A 9 4.03 -2.08 0.76
CA PHE A 9 2.66 -1.58 0.84
C PHE A 9 2.67 -0.16 1.38
N TYR A 10 1.99 0.77 0.73
CA TYR A 10 1.92 2.14 1.22
C TYR A 10 0.89 2.29 2.34
N PHE A 11 1.21 3.08 3.36
CA PHE A 11 0.20 3.51 4.34
C PHE A 11 -0.83 4.45 3.71
N SER A 12 -0.38 5.32 2.80
CA SER A 12 -1.25 6.25 2.08
C SER A 12 -1.58 5.74 0.68
N PRO A 13 -2.85 5.48 0.35
CA PRO A 13 -3.26 5.07 -1.00
C PRO A 13 -3.06 6.21 -2.01
N ARG A 14 -3.40 7.45 -1.62
CA ARG A 14 -3.17 8.66 -2.42
C ARG A 14 -1.78 9.21 -2.12
N ASN A 15 -0.80 8.83 -2.91
CA ASN A 15 0.59 9.25 -2.74
C ASN A 15 1.19 9.76 -4.06
N PRO A 16 2.39 10.39 -4.02
CA PRO A 16 3.08 10.85 -5.23
C PRO A 16 3.26 9.79 -6.32
N MET A 17 3.49 8.52 -5.94
CA MET A 17 3.68 7.42 -6.90
C MET A 17 2.43 7.09 -7.70
N LEU A 18 1.25 7.20 -7.08
CA LEU A 18 -0.03 7.10 -7.78
C LEU A 18 -0.30 8.33 -8.65
N TYR A 19 -0.02 9.53 -8.14
CA TYR A 19 -0.26 10.79 -8.87
C TYR A 19 0.50 10.87 -10.19
N VAL A 20 1.77 10.44 -10.23
CA VAL A 20 2.54 10.38 -11.48
C VAL A 20 2.02 9.33 -12.46
N ARG A 21 1.20 8.38 -11.99
CA ARG A 21 0.55 7.31 -12.77
C ARG A 21 -0.93 7.58 -13.02
N ARG A 22 -1.43 8.80 -12.80
CA ARG A 22 -2.85 9.15 -12.96
C ARG A 22 -3.44 8.70 -14.30
N GLU A 23 -2.65 8.78 -15.38
CA GLU A 23 -3.05 8.41 -16.75
C GLU A 23 -3.33 6.90 -16.92
N ILE A 24 -2.80 6.06 -16.03
CA ILE A 24 -2.98 4.60 -16.05
C ILE A 24 -3.71 4.07 -14.82
N GLN A 25 -4.33 4.93 -14.00
CA GLN A 25 -5.04 4.50 -12.79
C GLN A 25 -6.18 3.52 -13.08
N ASN A 26 -6.77 3.59 -14.29
CA ASN A 26 -7.74 2.62 -14.81
C ASN A 26 -7.18 1.20 -14.98
N GLN A 27 -5.86 1.02 -14.83
CA GLN A 27 -5.14 -0.26 -14.86
C GLN A 27 -4.55 -0.62 -13.48
N ILE A 28 -4.79 0.19 -12.45
CA ILE A 28 -4.25 -0.02 -11.09
C ILE A 28 -5.38 -0.40 -10.14
N VAL A 29 -5.14 -1.42 -9.31
CA VAL A 29 -5.98 -1.80 -8.17
C VAL A 29 -5.19 -1.67 -6.88
N PHE A 30 -5.87 -1.46 -5.75
CA PHE A 30 -5.25 -1.49 -4.42
C PHE A 30 -5.51 -2.82 -3.74
N LEU A 31 -4.46 -3.41 -3.18
CA LEU A 31 -4.58 -4.57 -2.30
C LEU A 31 -4.66 -4.08 -0.85
N GLY A 32 -5.84 -4.20 -0.25
CA GLY A 32 -6.05 -4.00 1.18
C GLY A 32 -5.66 -5.27 1.93
N VAL A 33 -4.57 -5.20 2.69
CA VAL A 33 -4.00 -6.34 3.40
C VAL A 33 -4.32 -6.33 4.89
N ASP A 34 -4.23 -7.49 5.52
CA ASP A 34 -4.43 -7.67 6.95
C ASP A 34 -3.39 -6.88 7.76
N PRO A 35 -3.81 -5.91 8.60
CA PRO A 35 -2.87 -5.14 9.43
C PRO A 35 -2.10 -6.01 10.43
N CYS A 36 -2.54 -7.25 10.70
CA CYS A 36 -1.79 -8.17 11.54
C CYS A 36 -0.39 -8.48 11.00
N LEU A 37 -0.12 -8.22 9.72
CA LEU A 37 1.23 -8.28 9.12
C LEU A 37 2.26 -7.45 9.88
N LEU A 38 1.86 -6.36 10.54
CA LEU A 38 2.75 -5.49 11.32
C LEU A 38 3.29 -6.17 12.60
N PHE A 39 2.63 -7.22 13.08
CA PHE A 39 3.11 -8.01 14.22
C PHE A 39 4.07 -9.13 13.82
N GLU A 40 4.22 -9.39 12.52
CA GLU A 40 5.16 -10.40 12.05
C GLU A 40 6.60 -9.93 12.26
N SER A 41 7.44 -10.83 12.80
CA SER A 41 8.81 -10.48 13.19
C SER A 41 9.68 -10.06 12.02
N THR A 42 9.32 -10.44 10.78
CA THR A 42 10.03 -10.10 9.54
C THR A 42 9.57 -8.79 8.91
N THR A 43 8.42 -8.25 9.32
CA THR A 43 7.87 -6.99 8.81
C THR A 43 8.59 -5.80 9.43
N ILE A 44 8.91 -4.82 8.59
CA ILE A 44 9.38 -3.49 9.00
C ILE A 44 8.50 -2.43 8.36
N PHE A 45 8.63 -1.19 8.81
CA PHE A 45 7.98 -0.06 8.16
C PHE A 45 8.90 1.15 8.13
N SER A 46 8.63 2.09 7.23
CA SER A 46 9.42 3.29 7.00
C SER A 46 8.61 4.56 7.23
N ASP A 47 9.29 5.67 7.59
CA ASP A 47 8.66 6.99 7.71
C ASP A 47 8.50 7.75 6.37
N GLY A 48 8.89 7.12 5.27
CA GLY A 48 8.79 7.65 3.92
C GLY A 48 9.23 6.61 2.89
N ASN A 49 9.39 7.04 1.63
CA ASN A 49 9.83 6.17 0.55
C ASN A 49 11.13 5.44 0.93
N ALA A 50 11.09 4.10 0.97
CA ALA A 50 12.19 3.26 1.43
C ALA A 50 13.46 3.37 0.57
N ALA A 51 13.38 3.88 -0.65
CA ALA A 51 14.52 4.12 -1.53
C ALA A 51 15.20 5.49 -1.29
N ALA A 52 14.61 6.38 -0.49
CA ALA A 52 15.17 7.68 -0.19
C ALA A 52 16.23 7.62 0.92
N LEU A 53 17.29 8.41 0.79
CA LEU A 53 18.43 8.43 1.73
C LEU A 53 18.03 8.80 3.16
N ASP A 54 17.11 9.74 3.32
CA ASP A 54 16.69 10.27 4.62
C ASP A 54 15.61 9.42 5.31
N THR A 55 15.22 8.29 4.71
CA THR A 55 14.17 7.42 5.26
C THR A 55 14.69 6.56 6.39
N LYS A 56 13.95 6.56 7.49
CA LYS A 56 14.22 5.70 8.65
C LYS A 56 13.31 4.48 8.62
N PHE A 57 13.83 3.39 9.14
CA PHE A 57 13.14 2.11 9.25
C PHE A 57 12.92 1.74 10.71
N TYR A 58 11.78 1.12 10.97
CA TYR A 58 11.32 0.75 12.29
C TYR A 58 10.86 -0.70 12.27
N ARG A 59 11.02 -1.38 13.41
CA ARG A 59 10.55 -2.75 13.63
C ARG A 59 9.80 -2.81 14.96
N GLY A 60 8.61 -3.41 14.93
CA GLY A 60 7.74 -3.52 16.10
C GLY A 60 6.68 -2.42 16.14
N VAL A 61 5.43 -2.83 16.32
CA VAL A 61 4.24 -1.96 16.33
C VAL A 61 4.32 -0.82 17.35
N SER A 62 5.07 -0.98 18.44
CA SER A 62 5.27 0.06 19.45
C SER A 62 5.99 1.30 18.93
N LEU A 63 6.62 1.23 17.74
CA LEU A 63 7.30 2.35 17.11
C LEU A 63 6.44 3.05 16.05
N LEU A 64 5.19 2.63 15.82
CA LEU A 64 4.29 3.25 14.84
C LEU A 64 4.02 4.72 15.16
N ASP A 65 4.05 5.13 16.43
CA ASP A 65 3.84 6.52 16.84
C ASP A 65 4.97 7.46 16.37
N ASN A 66 6.10 6.92 15.89
CA ASN A 66 7.17 7.73 15.30
C ASN A 66 6.85 8.16 13.85
N LEU A 67 5.82 7.59 13.23
CA LEU A 67 5.45 7.97 11.87
C LEU A 67 4.75 9.34 11.90
N PRO A 68 5.08 10.24 10.96
CA PRO A 68 4.41 11.54 10.83
C PRO A 68 3.01 11.37 10.22
N TRP A 69 2.09 10.81 11.00
CA TRP A 69 0.74 10.42 10.57
C TRP A 69 -0.06 11.57 9.96
N ASP A 70 0.12 12.80 10.45
CA ASP A 70 -0.55 13.98 9.89
C ASP A 70 -0.19 14.19 8.42
N ILE A 71 1.09 13.99 8.06
CA ILE A 71 1.57 14.13 6.68
C ILE A 71 1.20 12.88 5.87
N ILE A 72 1.34 11.68 6.44
CA ILE A 72 0.95 10.42 5.79
C ILE A 72 -0.54 10.43 5.46
N ASN A 73 -1.40 11.07 6.27
CA ASN A 73 -2.85 11.14 6.04
C ASN A 73 -3.29 12.41 5.30
N ALA A 74 -2.41 13.39 5.08
CA ALA A 74 -2.74 14.65 4.41
C ALA A 74 -3.31 14.43 2.98
N GLY A 75 -4.24 15.28 2.53
CA GLY A 75 -4.78 15.18 1.16
C GLY A 75 -3.78 15.56 0.07
N TYR A 76 -2.83 16.43 0.40
CA TYR A 76 -1.80 16.98 -0.49
C TYR A 76 -0.46 17.08 0.25
N TRP A 77 0.64 17.13 -0.50
CA TRP A 77 2.01 17.13 0.05
C TRP A 77 2.90 18.27 -0.48
N ASN A 78 2.41 19.05 -1.45
CA ASN A 78 3.26 20.02 -2.16
C ASN A 78 3.74 21.16 -1.26
N ASP A 79 2.92 21.57 -0.29
CA ASP A 79 3.21 22.66 0.65
C ASP A 79 3.79 22.15 1.98
N ILE A 80 4.08 20.85 2.07
CA ILE A 80 4.62 20.21 3.27
C ILE A 80 6.11 19.92 3.01
N PRO A 81 7.03 20.47 3.83
CA PRO A 81 8.44 20.11 3.75
C PRO A 81 8.63 18.59 3.78
N ASP A 82 9.35 18.05 2.80
CA ASP A 82 9.59 16.61 2.64
C ASP A 82 8.31 15.74 2.47
N GLY A 83 7.17 16.39 2.19
CA GLY A 83 5.87 15.72 2.11
C GLY A 83 5.82 14.60 1.06
N LYS A 84 6.54 14.74 -0.06
CA LYS A 84 6.59 13.70 -1.10
C LYS A 84 7.18 12.39 -0.58
N ARG A 85 8.30 12.46 0.15
CA ARG A 85 8.96 11.26 0.69
C ARG A 85 8.08 10.63 1.75
N ILE A 86 7.61 11.44 2.70
CA ILE A 86 6.81 10.99 3.85
C ILE A 86 5.48 10.37 3.41
N LYS A 87 4.81 10.95 2.42
CA LYS A 87 3.55 10.43 1.88
C LYS A 87 3.69 9.05 1.23
N CYS A 88 4.91 8.67 0.89
CA CYS A 88 5.28 7.33 0.41
C CYS A 88 5.84 6.45 1.53
N ALA A 89 5.46 6.66 2.80
CA ALA A 89 5.76 5.73 3.90
C ALA A 89 5.20 4.33 3.60
N GLU A 90 5.98 3.30 3.90
CA GLU A 90 5.73 1.91 3.49
C GLU A 90 5.75 0.94 4.67
N ILE A 91 4.93 -0.10 4.57
CA ILE A 91 5.10 -1.39 5.25
C ILE A 91 5.88 -2.28 4.29
N LEU A 92 6.91 -2.96 4.78
CA LEU A 92 7.78 -3.83 4.01
C LEU A 92 7.71 -5.23 4.62
N VAL A 93 7.04 -6.13 3.91
CA VAL A 93 6.83 -7.52 4.35
C VAL A 93 7.86 -8.43 3.70
N TYR A 94 8.56 -9.25 4.49
CA TYR A 94 9.56 -10.19 3.99
C TYR A 94 9.17 -11.64 4.24
N PRO A 95 9.42 -12.57 3.29
CA PRO A 95 9.88 -12.34 1.92
C PRO A 95 8.74 -12.21 0.90
N LYS A 96 7.52 -12.55 1.31
CA LYS A 96 6.34 -12.63 0.45
C LYS A 96 5.07 -12.43 1.27
N ILE A 97 3.99 -12.06 0.59
CA ILE A 97 2.64 -12.07 1.17
C ILE A 97 1.87 -13.28 0.65
N TYR A 98 1.12 -13.93 1.53
CA TYR A 98 0.19 -14.99 1.14
C TYR A 98 -1.17 -14.41 0.77
N ILE A 99 -1.87 -15.02 -0.17
CA ILE A 99 -3.15 -14.50 -0.69
C ILE A 99 -4.21 -14.33 0.40
N ASN A 100 -4.21 -15.19 1.43
CA ASN A 100 -5.13 -15.10 2.57
C ASN A 100 -4.88 -13.87 3.47
N LYS A 101 -3.79 -13.13 3.26
CA LYS A 101 -3.52 -11.84 3.90
C LYS A 101 -4.08 -10.66 3.11
N ILE A 102 -4.57 -10.88 1.89
CA ILE A 102 -5.31 -9.87 1.14
C ILE A 102 -6.77 -9.97 1.57
N LEU A 103 -7.30 -8.92 2.19
CA LEU A 103 -8.67 -8.87 2.68
C LEU A 103 -9.60 -8.20 1.66
N LYS A 104 -9.07 -7.19 0.95
CA LYS A 104 -9.84 -6.37 0.01
C LYS A 104 -9.04 -6.08 -1.25
N ILE A 105 -9.74 -5.93 -2.37
CA ILE A 105 -9.20 -5.34 -3.59
C ILE A 105 -10.09 -4.17 -3.98
N PHE A 106 -9.51 -2.97 -4.01
CA PHE A 106 -10.22 -1.77 -4.40
C PHE A 106 -9.92 -1.45 -5.86
N CYS A 107 -10.98 -1.30 -6.65
CA CYS A 107 -10.95 -0.93 -8.05
C CYS A 107 -11.47 0.51 -8.24
N CYS A 108 -11.12 1.14 -9.36
CA CYS A 108 -11.72 2.41 -9.77
C CYS A 108 -12.86 2.26 -10.78
N LEU A 109 -12.80 1.21 -11.62
CA LEU A 109 -13.77 0.95 -12.67
C LEU A 109 -14.45 -0.42 -12.49
N PRO A 110 -15.72 -0.56 -12.93
CA PRO A 110 -16.40 -1.87 -12.95
C PRO A 110 -15.65 -2.93 -13.75
N SER A 111 -15.03 -2.56 -14.88
CA SER A 111 -14.25 -3.50 -15.70
C SER A 111 -13.08 -4.14 -14.95
N GLN A 112 -12.45 -3.42 -14.01
CA GLN A 112 -11.40 -3.98 -13.17
C GLN A 112 -11.97 -4.98 -12.15
N VAL A 113 -13.18 -4.74 -11.62
CA VAL A 113 -13.84 -5.70 -10.72
C VAL A 113 -14.08 -7.02 -11.42
N GLU A 114 -14.60 -6.99 -12.65
CA GLU A 114 -14.82 -8.20 -13.45
C GLU A 114 -13.51 -8.94 -13.72
N GLN A 115 -12.43 -8.22 -14.08
CA GLN A 115 -11.11 -8.82 -14.28
C GLN A 115 -10.56 -9.45 -13.01
N VAL A 116 -10.64 -8.75 -11.87
CA VAL A 116 -10.17 -9.26 -10.57
C VAL A 116 -10.95 -10.50 -10.14
N ARG A 117 -12.28 -10.49 -10.29
CA ARG A 117 -13.12 -11.65 -9.96
C ARG A 117 -12.78 -12.86 -10.83
N ALA A 118 -12.63 -12.67 -12.14
CA ALA A 118 -12.21 -13.73 -13.04
C ALA A 118 -10.84 -14.33 -12.65
N ILE A 119 -9.89 -13.49 -12.22
CA ILE A 119 -8.59 -13.95 -11.70
C ILE A 119 -8.80 -14.76 -10.41
N ILE A 120 -9.54 -14.24 -9.43
CA ILE A 120 -9.80 -14.94 -8.16
C ILE A 120 -10.45 -16.31 -8.41
N ASP A 121 -11.48 -16.37 -9.25
CA ASP A 121 -12.19 -17.61 -9.57
C ASP A 121 -11.25 -18.66 -10.21
N SER A 122 -10.27 -18.21 -10.99
CA SER A 122 -9.28 -19.09 -11.63
C SER A 122 -8.24 -19.68 -10.67
N LEU A 123 -8.04 -19.08 -9.48
CA LEU A 123 -7.01 -19.53 -8.54
C LEU A 123 -7.30 -20.90 -7.93
N SER A 124 -8.53 -21.40 -8.04
CA SER A 124 -8.96 -22.69 -7.45
C SER A 124 -8.67 -22.79 -5.95
N ILE A 125 -8.63 -21.65 -5.24
CA ILE A 125 -8.44 -21.54 -3.79
C ILE A 125 -9.64 -20.79 -3.23
N ASP A 126 -10.22 -21.31 -2.15
CA ASP A 126 -11.25 -20.59 -1.41
C ASP A 126 -10.60 -19.41 -0.67
N VAL A 127 -10.87 -18.19 -1.14
CA VAL A 127 -10.34 -16.96 -0.56
C VAL A 127 -11.48 -15.99 -0.30
N ASN A 128 -11.55 -15.47 0.93
CA ASN A 128 -12.53 -14.46 1.31
C ASN A 128 -11.98 -13.05 1.04
N ILE A 129 -11.87 -12.69 -0.25
CA ILE A 129 -11.39 -11.36 -0.68
C ILE A 129 -12.59 -10.55 -1.15
N VAL A 130 -12.83 -9.40 -0.50
CA VAL A 130 -13.88 -8.47 -0.93
C VAL A 130 -13.35 -7.61 -2.07
N VAL A 131 -14.03 -7.64 -3.22
CA VAL A 131 -13.71 -6.80 -4.38
C VAL A 131 -14.76 -5.69 -4.51
N GLU A 132 -14.34 -4.43 -4.40
CA GLU A 132 -15.25 -3.28 -4.43
C GLU A 132 -14.68 -2.06 -5.18
N ILE A 133 -15.57 -1.19 -5.64
CA ILE A 133 -15.18 0.07 -6.29
C ILE A 133 -15.00 1.15 -5.22
N ASN A 134 -13.84 1.79 -5.19
CA ASN A 134 -13.58 2.94 -4.34
C ASN A 134 -12.74 4.00 -5.07
N ARG A 135 -13.43 4.94 -5.72
CA ARG A 135 -12.78 6.02 -6.50
C ARG A 135 -12.06 7.05 -5.63
N ASN A 136 -12.39 7.14 -4.34
CA ASN A 136 -11.78 8.11 -3.43
C ASN A 136 -10.30 7.82 -3.16
N LEU A 137 -9.83 6.61 -3.48
CA LEU A 137 -8.42 6.22 -3.36
C LEU A 137 -7.54 6.69 -4.53
N TYR A 138 -8.14 7.24 -5.59
CA TYR A 138 -7.46 7.58 -6.84
C TYR A 138 -7.45 9.10 -7.10
N PHE A 139 -6.60 9.56 -8.02
CA PHE A 139 -6.57 10.93 -8.53
C PHE A 139 -7.30 11.03 -9.87
N PHE A 140 -8.62 10.96 -9.86
CA PHE A 140 -9.45 11.32 -11.03
C PHE A 140 -9.85 12.79 -10.99
#